data_AF-A0A929YEZ1-F1
#
_entry.id   AF-A0A929YEZ1-F1
#
_cell.length_a   1.000
_cell.length_b   1.000
_cell.length_c   1.000
_cell.angle_alpha   90.00
_cell.angle_beta   90.00
_cell.angle_gamma   90.00
#
_symmetry.space_group_name_H-M   'P 1'
#
loop_
_entity.id
_entity.type
_entity.pdbx_description
1 polymer ?
#
loop_
_entity_poly.entity_id
_entity_poly.type
_entity_poly.pdbx_seq_one_letter_code
_entity_poly.pdbx_strand_id
1 'polypeptide(L)'
;IISELLLQAQVPHNVLNAYNIAKEAQVIAEAGEKNAVTIATSIAGRGTDIKLGEGVRELGGLALIGIGRMANTRIEMQARGRSGRQGDPGFSRFYVSLEDDIVLEHGPEKLDKYRKKEGEITSGKMLHVINNAQKVAEEQAREARRSTQEYGESIRNQRELIYQMRDRIIESPRMDLDYFRKVEEELIENFLNENGKEYSKNLILRFAMDNIAYRLDLYPEEEDLTDEASVKSYLMKLFERAYEKQMSLLEDEKTRNRFCELMMLKAIDEAWIEQVDFTQQLRGIISGRQYASRNPLFEFNKESYKAFQKMQKEVKIRMMRNILLGEISRGKDGALKVLVP
;
A
#
# COMPACT_ATOMS: atom_id res chain seq x y z
N ILE A 1 -1.25 36.39 -5.48
CA ILE A 1 -1.13 37.25 -4.27
C ILE A 1 0.25 37.92 -4.16
N ILE A 2 1.29 37.28 -3.58
CA ILE A 2 2.57 38.00 -3.33
C ILE A 2 3.23 38.53 -4.60
N SER A 3 3.23 37.74 -5.67
CA SER A 3 3.72 38.18 -6.98
C SER A 3 2.98 39.42 -7.50
N GLU A 4 1.65 39.46 -7.36
CA GLU A 4 0.83 40.61 -7.80
C GLU A 4 1.15 41.86 -7.00
N LEU A 5 1.33 41.74 -5.68
CA LEU A 5 1.71 42.87 -4.82
C LEU A 5 3.09 43.43 -5.20
N LEU A 6 4.06 42.57 -5.53
CA LEU A 6 5.37 43.01 -5.99
C LEU A 6 5.32 43.66 -7.38
N LEU A 7 4.46 43.17 -8.29
CA LEU A 7 4.23 43.82 -9.58
C LEU A 7 3.65 45.24 -9.39
N GLN A 8 2.68 45.40 -8.49
CA GLN A 8 2.10 46.72 -8.16
C GLN A 8 3.14 47.66 -7.55
N ALA A 9 4.03 47.14 -6.71
CA ALA A 9 5.15 47.88 -6.14
C ALA A 9 6.34 48.10 -7.11
N GLN A 10 6.22 47.65 -8.36
CA GLN A 10 7.27 47.75 -9.39
C GLN A 10 8.60 47.06 -8.99
N VAL A 11 8.52 45.94 -8.27
CA VAL A 11 9.67 45.14 -7.87
C VAL A 11 9.82 43.95 -8.83
N PRO A 12 10.85 43.91 -9.69
CA PRO A 12 11.13 42.77 -10.56
C PRO A 12 11.41 41.52 -9.71
N HIS A 13 10.77 40.41 -10.04
CA HIS A 13 10.94 39.17 -9.31
C HIS A 13 10.69 37.93 -10.18
N ASN A 14 11.25 36.80 -9.75
CA ASN A 14 11.00 35.49 -10.34
C ASN A 14 10.06 34.67 -9.46
N VAL A 15 9.27 33.77 -10.06
CA VAL A 15 8.36 32.86 -9.34
C VAL A 15 8.70 31.42 -9.67
N LEU A 16 8.88 30.59 -8.63
CA LEU A 16 9.19 29.17 -8.73
C LEU A 16 8.07 28.33 -8.14
N ASN A 17 7.56 27.39 -8.93
CA ASN A 17 6.36 26.61 -8.63
C ASN A 17 6.57 25.09 -8.66
N ALA A 18 7.81 24.59 -8.76
CA ALA A 18 8.18 23.17 -8.79
C ALA A 18 7.74 22.39 -10.06
N TYR A 19 7.60 23.06 -11.21
CA TYR A 19 7.22 22.43 -12.49
C TYR A 19 8.41 22.13 -13.42
N ASN A 20 9.46 22.95 -13.41
CA ASN A 20 10.61 22.76 -14.31
C ASN A 20 11.93 22.87 -13.54
N ILE A 21 12.48 21.71 -13.18
CA ILE A 21 13.66 21.59 -12.32
C ILE A 21 14.88 22.33 -12.91
N ALA A 22 15.11 22.23 -14.23
CA ALA A 22 16.28 22.84 -14.86
C ALA A 22 16.20 24.37 -14.85
N LYS A 23 15.03 24.92 -15.22
CA LYS A 23 14.80 26.36 -15.19
C LYS A 23 14.82 26.90 -13.76
N GLU A 24 14.26 26.16 -12.82
CA GLU A 24 14.28 26.55 -11.41
C GLU A 24 15.68 26.54 -10.81
N ALA A 25 16.50 25.55 -11.16
CA ALA A 25 17.89 25.52 -10.74
C ALA A 25 18.67 26.74 -11.24
N GLN A 26 18.43 27.16 -12.50
CA GLN A 26 19.05 28.36 -13.04
C GLN A 26 18.61 29.62 -12.27
N VAL A 27 17.30 29.80 -12.08
CA VAL A 27 16.77 30.96 -11.34
C VAL A 27 17.25 30.99 -9.89
N ILE A 28 17.35 29.83 -9.22
CA ILE A 28 17.88 29.74 -7.85
C ILE A 28 19.37 30.10 -7.81
N ALA A 29 20.15 29.68 -8.81
CA ALA A 29 21.57 30.01 -8.86
C ALA A 29 21.81 31.52 -8.97
N GLU A 30 20.93 32.22 -9.70
CA GLU A 30 20.94 33.68 -9.87
C GLU A 30 20.26 34.44 -8.71
N ALA A 31 19.61 33.73 -7.77
CA ALA A 31 18.84 34.35 -6.69
C ALA A 31 19.71 35.08 -5.64
N GLY A 32 21.02 34.87 -5.65
CA GLY A 32 21.97 35.53 -4.76
C GLY A 32 22.61 36.79 -5.34
N GLU A 33 22.23 37.20 -6.55
CA GLU A 33 22.71 38.41 -7.19
C GLU A 33 22.09 39.68 -6.59
N LYS A 34 22.78 40.81 -6.78
CA LYS A 34 22.32 42.11 -6.26
C LYS A 34 20.96 42.47 -6.85
N ASN A 35 20.03 42.89 -5.98
CA ASN A 35 18.63 43.23 -6.31
C ASN A 35 17.76 42.05 -6.81
N ALA A 36 18.25 40.81 -6.74
CA ALA A 36 17.44 39.65 -7.11
C ALA A 36 16.32 39.41 -6.09
N VAL A 37 15.08 39.25 -6.58
CA VAL A 37 13.93 38.86 -5.77
C VAL A 37 13.35 37.58 -6.35
N THR A 38 13.28 36.53 -5.53
CA THR A 38 12.77 35.23 -5.96
C THR A 38 11.70 34.76 -4.98
N ILE A 39 10.51 34.48 -5.49
CA ILE A 39 9.42 33.84 -4.76
C ILE A 39 9.48 32.34 -5.05
N ALA A 40 9.56 31.53 -4.01
CA ALA A 40 9.58 30.08 -4.12
C ALA A 40 8.49 29.44 -3.26
N THR A 41 7.85 28.41 -3.78
CA THR A 41 7.09 27.47 -2.95
C THR A 41 8.04 26.62 -2.12
N SER A 42 7.54 25.98 -1.05
CA SER A 42 8.34 25.17 -0.12
C SER A 42 9.15 24.04 -0.75
N ILE A 43 8.77 23.59 -1.96
CA ILE A 43 9.39 22.48 -2.69
C ILE A 43 10.39 22.98 -3.74
N ALA A 44 10.21 24.18 -4.27
CA ALA A 44 11.00 24.69 -5.38
C ALA A 44 12.47 24.95 -5.00
N GLY A 45 13.39 24.70 -5.93
CA GLY A 45 14.82 24.99 -5.74
C GLY A 45 15.55 24.16 -4.69
N ARG A 46 14.96 23.02 -4.28
CA ARG A 46 15.60 22.11 -3.34
C ARG A 46 16.81 21.42 -3.99
N GLY A 47 17.97 21.51 -3.35
CA GLY A 47 19.22 20.89 -3.80
C GLY A 47 20.14 21.84 -4.56
N THR A 48 19.66 23.00 -5.01
CA THR A 48 20.48 24.05 -5.62
C THR A 48 20.98 25.02 -4.56
N ASP A 49 22.24 25.42 -4.65
CA ASP A 49 22.85 26.39 -3.75
C ASP A 49 22.61 27.83 -4.23
N ILE A 50 22.50 28.76 -3.28
CA ILE A 50 22.43 30.20 -3.56
C ILE A 50 23.76 30.79 -3.13
N LYS A 51 24.59 31.16 -4.10
CA LYS A 51 25.86 31.85 -3.84
C LYS A 51 25.62 33.35 -3.89
N LEU A 52 26.24 34.10 -2.98
CA LEU A 52 26.17 35.55 -3.00
C LEU A 52 26.98 36.08 -4.20
N GLY A 53 26.36 36.93 -5.00
CA GLY A 53 27.01 37.66 -6.09
C GLY A 53 27.98 38.73 -5.58
N GLU A 54 28.67 39.38 -6.51
CA GLU A 54 29.65 40.43 -6.20
C GLU A 54 28.98 41.62 -5.48
N GLY A 55 29.59 42.09 -4.38
CA GLY A 55 29.08 43.24 -3.62
C GLY A 55 27.87 42.94 -2.72
N VAL A 56 27.33 41.71 -2.71
CA VAL A 56 26.15 41.34 -1.90
C VAL A 56 26.52 41.07 -0.44
N ARG A 57 27.74 40.61 -0.19
CA ARG A 57 28.26 40.35 1.16
C ARG A 57 28.27 41.64 2.00
N GLU A 58 28.70 42.74 1.40
CA GLU A 58 28.78 44.08 2.00
C GLU A 58 27.39 44.66 2.30
N LEU A 59 26.35 44.20 1.59
CA LEU A 59 24.95 44.60 1.80
C LEU A 59 24.26 43.80 2.92
N GLY A 60 24.96 42.87 3.58
CA GLY A 60 24.40 42.00 4.62
C GLY A 60 23.91 40.65 4.11
N GLY A 61 24.17 40.31 2.85
CA GLY A 61 23.93 38.99 2.26
C GLY A 61 22.47 38.67 1.95
N LEU A 62 22.13 37.38 1.92
CA LEU A 62 20.80 36.93 1.51
C LEU A 62 19.76 37.16 2.62
N ALA A 63 18.69 37.87 2.27
CA ALA A 63 17.52 38.08 3.10
C ALA A 63 16.43 37.06 2.79
N LEU A 64 16.15 36.14 3.72
CA LEU A 64 15.07 35.17 3.56
C LEU A 64 13.80 35.64 4.29
N ILE A 65 12.71 35.77 3.54
CA ILE A 65 11.40 36.11 4.08
C ILE A 65 10.47 34.90 3.98
N GLY A 66 10.11 34.32 5.12
CA GLY A 66 9.10 33.27 5.21
C GLY A 66 7.72 33.87 5.44
N ILE A 67 6.71 33.35 4.74
CA ILE A 67 5.32 33.79 4.86
C ILE A 67 4.48 32.60 5.31
N GLY A 68 3.73 32.79 6.38
CA GLY A 68 2.88 31.79 7.01
C GLY A 68 3.64 30.83 7.93
N ARG A 69 2.87 30.16 8.79
CA ARG A 69 3.35 29.06 9.63
C ARG A 69 3.21 27.72 8.90
N MET A 70 4.30 26.98 8.77
CA MET A 70 4.30 25.70 8.06
C MET A 70 3.84 24.57 8.98
N ALA A 71 3.23 23.51 8.43
CA ALA A 71 2.84 22.31 9.18
C ALA A 71 4.03 21.59 9.85
N ASN A 72 5.24 21.76 9.32
CA ASN A 72 6.45 21.11 9.79
C ASN A 72 7.58 22.14 9.91
N THR A 73 8.14 22.25 11.10
CA THR A 73 9.27 23.12 11.45
C THR A 73 10.48 22.90 10.56
N ARG A 74 10.71 21.67 10.09
CA ARG A 74 11.81 21.33 9.18
C ARG A 74 11.76 22.14 7.88
N ILE A 75 10.58 22.46 7.36
CA ILE A 75 10.44 23.26 6.14
C ILE A 75 10.95 24.68 6.39
N GLU A 76 10.56 25.27 7.52
CA GLU A 76 11.05 26.59 7.93
C GLU A 76 12.58 26.58 8.14
N MET A 77 13.10 25.56 8.84
CA MET A 77 14.55 25.44 9.07
C MET A 77 15.34 25.27 7.77
N GLN A 78 14.81 24.52 6.80
CA GLN A 78 15.41 24.39 5.47
C GLN A 78 15.42 25.70 4.70
N ALA A 79 14.33 26.48 4.79
CA ALA A 79 14.28 27.80 4.20
C ALA A 79 15.32 28.73 4.86
N ARG A 80 15.38 28.77 6.20
CA ARG A 80 16.39 29.55 6.96
C ARG A 80 17.82 29.19 6.55
N GLY A 81 18.10 27.90 6.36
CA GLY A 81 19.42 27.41 5.92
C GLY A 81 19.82 27.79 4.50
N ARG A 82 18.95 28.45 3.71
CA ARG A 82 19.33 29.05 2.42
C ARG A 82 20.14 30.33 2.59
N SER A 83 19.91 31.07 3.68
CA SER A 83 20.69 32.25 4.05
C SER A 83 21.83 31.89 5.00
N GLY A 84 22.92 32.67 4.98
CA GLY A 84 24.04 32.52 5.91
C GLY A 84 24.88 31.25 5.71
N ARG A 85 24.94 30.76 4.47
CA ARG A 85 25.66 29.52 4.14
C ARG A 85 27.17 29.72 4.27
N GLN A 86 27.88 28.73 4.82
CA GLN A 86 29.35 28.77 5.00
C GLN A 86 29.87 30.02 5.75
N GLY A 87 29.06 30.64 6.61
CA GLY A 87 29.43 31.84 7.35
C GLY A 87 29.28 33.14 6.57
N ASP A 88 28.59 33.09 5.43
CA ASP A 88 28.13 34.31 4.75
C ASP A 88 27.17 35.11 5.63
N PRO A 89 27.12 36.43 5.47
CA PRO A 89 26.10 37.23 6.11
C PRO A 89 24.73 36.90 5.51
N GLY A 90 23.69 37.11 6.30
CA GLY A 90 22.31 36.90 5.89
C GLY A 90 21.39 36.97 7.08
N PHE A 91 20.10 37.15 6.82
CA PHE A 91 19.08 37.07 7.86
C PHE A 91 17.87 36.33 7.36
N SER A 92 17.11 35.78 8.30
CA SER A 92 15.81 35.17 8.00
C SER A 92 14.74 35.76 8.91
N ARG A 93 13.59 36.10 8.35
CA ARG A 93 12.42 36.61 9.09
C ARG A 93 11.17 35.93 8.59
N PHE A 94 10.35 35.43 9.51
CA PHE A 94 9.06 34.81 9.20
C PHE A 94 7.94 35.74 9.64
N TYR A 95 6.98 35.95 8.75
CA TYR A 95 5.72 36.61 9.03
C TYR A 95 4.65 35.54 9.14
N VAL A 96 3.94 35.52 10.27
CA VAL A 96 2.91 34.53 10.58
C VAL A 96 1.63 35.24 10.95
N SER A 97 0.50 34.64 10.63
CA SER A 97 -0.82 35.18 10.96
C SER A 97 -1.54 34.28 11.97
N LEU A 98 -2.43 34.86 12.77
CA LEU A 98 -3.41 34.08 13.55
C LEU A 98 -4.46 33.38 12.67
N GLU A 99 -4.50 33.75 11.39
CA GLU A 99 -5.37 33.21 10.35
C GLU A 99 -4.67 32.15 9.47
N ASP A 100 -3.41 31.81 9.76
CA ASP A 100 -2.73 30.72 9.05
C ASP A 100 -3.45 29.38 9.32
N ASP A 101 -3.58 28.53 8.30
CA ASP A 101 -4.33 27.26 8.36
C ASP A 101 -3.97 26.40 9.59
N ILE A 102 -2.69 26.30 9.92
CA ILE A 102 -2.21 25.54 11.09
C ILE A 102 -2.79 26.09 12.40
N VAL A 103 -2.94 27.41 12.51
CA VAL A 103 -3.52 28.07 13.69
C VAL A 103 -5.04 27.97 13.66
N LEU A 104 -5.67 27.97 12.48
CA LEU A 104 -7.11 27.74 12.34
C LEU A 104 -7.48 26.32 12.79
N GLU A 105 -6.73 25.32 12.36
CA GLU A 105 -7.01 23.90 12.60
C GLU A 105 -6.60 23.43 14.02
N HIS A 106 -5.47 23.90 14.54
CA HIS A 106 -4.86 23.37 15.77
C HIS A 106 -4.74 24.40 16.89
N GLY A 107 -5.16 25.64 16.65
CA GLY A 107 -5.15 26.71 17.65
C GLY A 107 -6.37 26.65 18.58
N PRO A 108 -6.27 27.22 19.79
CA PRO A 108 -7.41 27.33 20.69
C PRO A 108 -8.50 28.26 20.15
N GLU A 109 -9.78 27.85 20.26
CA GLU A 109 -10.97 28.61 19.79
C GLU A 109 -11.03 30.06 20.31
N LYS A 110 -10.49 30.31 21.51
CA LYS A 110 -10.49 31.64 22.13
C LYS A 110 -9.67 32.69 21.36
N LEU A 111 -8.91 32.29 20.33
CA LEU A 111 -8.14 33.18 19.46
C LEU A 111 -9.00 34.04 18.52
N ASP A 112 -10.25 33.65 18.24
CA ASP A 112 -11.11 34.37 17.29
C ASP A 112 -11.32 35.85 17.64
N LYS A 113 -11.27 36.18 18.94
CA LYS A 113 -11.37 37.56 19.43
C LYS A 113 -10.17 38.42 19.05
N TYR A 114 -9.01 37.81 18.86
CA TYR A 114 -7.76 38.49 18.50
C TYR A 114 -7.56 38.57 16.99
N ARG A 115 -8.19 37.67 16.20
CA ARG A 115 -8.13 37.69 14.73
C ARG A 115 -8.76 38.95 14.12
N LYS A 116 -9.83 39.46 14.74
CA LYS A 116 -10.56 40.65 14.26
C LYS A 116 -9.84 41.99 14.46
N LYS A 117 -8.67 42.00 15.09
CA LYS A 117 -7.90 43.22 15.34
C LYS A 117 -6.83 43.37 14.28
N GLU A 118 -6.86 44.47 13.54
CA GLU A 118 -5.80 44.83 12.61
C GLU A 118 -4.56 45.33 13.38
N GLY A 119 -3.36 44.98 12.88
CA GLY A 119 -2.09 45.48 13.40
C GLY A 119 -1.05 44.39 13.67
N GLU A 120 0.21 44.80 13.84
CA GLU A 120 1.32 43.91 14.17
C GLU A 120 1.20 43.40 15.62
N ILE A 121 1.26 42.08 15.79
CA ILE A 121 1.27 41.43 17.11
C ILE A 121 2.72 41.08 17.48
N THR A 122 3.31 41.86 18.38
CA THR A 122 4.68 41.62 18.88
C THR A 122 4.72 40.82 20.19
N SER A 123 3.56 40.39 20.70
CA SER A 123 3.47 39.68 21.98
C SER A 123 4.07 38.27 21.90
N GLY A 124 5.07 37.99 22.73
CA GLY A 124 5.64 36.64 22.88
C GLY A 124 4.62 35.58 23.32
N LYS A 125 3.53 35.98 23.98
CA LYS A 125 2.42 35.08 24.35
C LYS A 125 1.70 34.54 23.10
N MET A 126 1.45 35.39 22.11
CA MET A 126 0.78 34.97 20.86
C MET A 126 1.70 34.09 20.02
N LEU A 127 3.00 34.42 19.98
CA LEU A 127 4.00 33.56 19.35
C LEU A 127 4.02 32.17 19.98
N HIS A 128 3.93 32.07 21.30
CA HIS A 128 3.85 30.77 21.99
C HIS A 128 2.63 29.96 21.56
N VAL A 129 1.47 30.60 21.38
CA VAL A 129 0.25 29.92 20.93
C VAL A 129 0.42 29.38 19.50
N ILE A 130 0.99 30.17 18.59
CA ILE A 130 1.27 29.72 17.21
C ILE A 130 2.26 28.54 17.21
N ASN A 131 3.32 28.62 18.02
CA ASN A 131 4.28 27.53 18.16
C ASN A 131 3.63 26.26 18.71
N ASN A 132 2.69 26.39 19.65
CA ASN A 132 1.96 25.24 20.19
C ASN A 132 1.03 24.61 19.14
N ALA A 133 0.31 25.41 18.34
CA ALA A 133 -0.51 24.90 17.26
C ALA A 133 0.31 24.07 16.25
N GLN A 134 1.49 24.57 15.86
CA GLN A 134 2.41 23.82 15.01
C GLN A 134 2.92 22.53 15.66
N LYS A 135 3.24 22.55 16.96
CA LYS A 135 3.65 21.34 17.69
C LYS A 135 2.56 20.27 17.68
N VAL A 136 1.29 20.66 17.90
CA VAL A 136 0.14 19.76 17.84
C VAL A 136 -0.01 19.18 16.43
N ALA A 137 0.08 20.01 15.38
CA ALA A 137 0.02 19.54 13.99
C ALA A 137 1.13 18.51 13.68
N GLU A 138 2.36 18.74 14.15
CA GLU A 138 3.47 17.79 13.99
C GLU A 138 3.24 16.47 14.75
N GLU A 139 2.71 16.54 15.97
CA GLU A 139 2.36 15.37 16.78
C GLU A 139 1.28 14.53 16.10
N GLN A 140 0.20 15.16 15.63
CA GLN A 140 -0.84 14.49 14.86
C GLN A 140 -0.30 13.85 13.58
N ALA A 141 0.53 14.57 12.82
CA ALA A 141 1.16 14.02 11.61
C ALA A 141 2.11 12.84 11.93
N ARG A 142 2.81 12.89 13.07
CA ARG A 142 3.68 11.80 13.54
C ARG A 142 2.84 10.58 13.91
N GLU A 143 1.74 10.77 14.62
CA GLU A 143 0.81 9.71 15.00
C GLU A 143 0.16 9.07 13.77
N ALA A 144 -0.30 9.86 12.80
CA ALA A 144 -0.86 9.36 11.55
C ALA A 144 0.14 8.50 10.75
N ARG A 145 1.42 8.91 10.70
CA ARG A 145 2.49 8.10 10.08
C ARG A 145 2.76 6.82 10.84
N ARG A 146 2.86 6.89 12.18
CA ARG A 146 3.05 5.73 13.04
C ARG A 146 1.92 4.72 12.85
N SER A 147 0.69 5.18 12.91
CA SER A 147 -0.51 4.37 12.66
C SER A 147 -0.46 3.71 11.28
N THR A 148 -0.14 4.48 10.22
CA THR A 148 0.01 3.91 8.87
C THR A 148 1.11 2.85 8.78
N GLN A 149 2.23 3.04 9.47
CA GLN A 149 3.28 2.05 9.58
C GLN A 149 2.80 0.79 10.30
N GLU A 150 2.19 0.93 11.48
CA GLU A 150 1.66 -0.17 12.30
C GLU A 150 0.64 -1.02 11.54
N TYR A 151 -0.32 -0.40 10.84
CA TYR A 151 -1.26 -1.10 9.96
C TYR A 151 -0.55 -1.78 8.77
N GLY A 152 0.49 -1.14 8.23
CA GLY A 152 1.28 -1.66 7.13
C GLY A 152 2.12 -2.89 7.47
N GLU A 153 2.49 -3.08 8.75
CA GLU A 153 3.32 -4.23 9.17
C GLU A 153 2.62 -5.57 8.96
N SER A 154 1.31 -5.64 9.26
CA SER A 154 0.51 -6.85 9.04
C SER A 154 0.54 -7.28 7.57
N ILE A 155 0.30 -6.34 6.66
CA ILE A 155 0.30 -6.61 5.21
C ILE A 155 1.71 -6.92 4.70
N ARG A 156 2.74 -6.24 5.23
CA ARG A 156 4.14 -6.53 4.90
C ARG A 156 4.50 -7.97 5.25
N ASN A 157 4.16 -8.43 6.46
CA ASN A 157 4.46 -9.79 6.90
C ASN A 157 3.70 -10.84 6.08
N GLN A 158 2.43 -10.60 5.77
CA GLN A 158 1.65 -11.50 4.89
C GLN A 158 2.26 -11.57 3.50
N ARG A 159 2.61 -10.42 2.91
CA ARG A 159 3.24 -10.35 1.59
C ARG A 159 4.55 -11.12 1.53
N GLU A 160 5.37 -11.02 2.56
CA GLU A 160 6.63 -11.76 2.65
C GLU A 160 6.40 -13.28 2.61
N LEU A 161 5.43 -13.79 3.36
CA LEU A 161 5.06 -15.21 3.33
C LEU A 161 4.53 -15.66 1.97
N ILE A 162 3.70 -14.82 1.32
CA ILE A 162 3.18 -15.11 -0.03
C ILE A 162 4.30 -15.12 -1.06
N TYR A 163 5.23 -14.16 -1.00
CA TYR A 163 6.36 -14.10 -1.93
C TYR A 163 7.29 -15.30 -1.74
N GLN A 164 7.58 -15.69 -0.49
CA GLN A 164 8.34 -16.92 -0.21
C GLN A 164 7.64 -18.19 -0.74
N MET A 165 6.30 -18.24 -0.71
CA MET A 165 5.55 -19.35 -1.31
C MET A 165 5.65 -19.32 -2.84
N ARG A 166 5.53 -18.13 -3.44
CA ARG A 166 5.63 -17.90 -4.88
C ARG A 166 7.00 -18.29 -5.42
N ASP A 167 8.07 -17.82 -4.76
CA ASP A 167 9.45 -18.08 -5.14
C ASP A 167 9.76 -19.59 -5.07
N ARG A 168 9.29 -20.28 -4.03
CA ARG A 168 9.41 -21.75 -3.94
C ARG A 168 8.76 -22.49 -5.11
N ILE A 169 7.63 -22.01 -5.63
CA ILE A 169 6.96 -22.62 -6.78
C ILE A 169 7.75 -22.37 -8.08
N ILE A 170 8.26 -21.15 -8.25
CA ILE A 170 9.02 -20.73 -9.45
C ILE A 170 10.39 -21.43 -9.51
N GLU A 171 11.07 -21.54 -8.38
CA GLU A 171 12.41 -22.15 -8.29
C GLU A 171 12.35 -23.68 -8.36
N SER A 172 11.20 -24.30 -8.12
CA SER A 172 11.07 -25.74 -8.14
C SER A 172 11.10 -26.28 -9.59
N PRO A 173 12.05 -27.17 -9.94
CA PRO A 173 12.15 -27.71 -11.29
C PRO A 173 11.01 -28.68 -11.64
N ARG A 174 10.30 -29.21 -10.63
CA ARG A 174 9.18 -30.15 -10.76
C ARG A 174 8.12 -29.85 -9.71
N MET A 175 6.87 -30.24 -9.98
CA MET A 175 5.85 -30.21 -8.94
C MET A 175 6.22 -31.15 -7.79
N ASP A 176 6.11 -30.66 -6.56
CA ASP A 176 6.09 -31.51 -5.37
C ASP A 176 4.75 -32.26 -5.29
N LEU A 177 4.74 -33.49 -5.82
CA LEU A 177 3.57 -34.37 -5.84
C LEU A 177 3.16 -34.79 -4.42
N ASP A 178 4.09 -34.88 -3.48
CA ASP A 178 3.78 -35.22 -2.09
C ASP A 178 3.05 -34.06 -1.42
N TYR A 179 3.46 -32.81 -1.68
CA TYR A 179 2.73 -31.64 -1.25
C TYR A 179 1.32 -31.58 -1.86
N PHE A 180 1.21 -31.83 -3.17
CA PHE A 180 -0.09 -31.84 -3.85
C PHE A 180 -1.05 -32.88 -3.26
N ARG A 181 -0.58 -34.11 -3.00
CA ARG A 181 -1.36 -35.18 -2.36
C ARG A 181 -1.77 -34.84 -0.92
N LYS A 182 -0.91 -34.15 -0.17
CA LYS A 182 -1.27 -33.65 1.17
C LYS A 182 -2.37 -32.61 1.12
N VAL A 183 -2.35 -31.73 0.12
CA VAL A 183 -3.42 -30.73 -0.08
C VAL A 183 -4.73 -31.41 -0.46
N GLU A 184 -4.69 -32.42 -1.32
CA GLU A 184 -5.83 -33.26 -1.66
C GLU A 184 -6.44 -33.92 -0.41
N GLU A 185 -5.61 -34.61 0.38
CA GLU A 185 -6.05 -35.28 1.59
C GLU A 185 -6.67 -34.30 2.60
N GLU A 186 -6.03 -33.14 2.82
CA GLU A 186 -6.54 -32.09 3.69
C GLU A 186 -7.90 -31.54 3.21
N LEU A 187 -8.09 -31.40 1.89
CA LEU A 187 -9.36 -30.94 1.31
C LEU A 187 -10.49 -31.95 1.56
N ILE A 188 -10.21 -33.25 1.37
CA ILE A 188 -11.16 -34.33 1.63
C ILE A 188 -11.48 -34.39 3.13
N GLU A 189 -10.47 -34.34 4.00
CA GLU A 189 -10.66 -34.38 5.44
C GLU A 189 -11.47 -33.20 5.96
N ASN A 190 -11.25 -31.99 5.44
CA ASN A 190 -12.07 -30.83 5.78
C ASN A 190 -13.54 -31.05 5.38
N PHE A 191 -13.79 -31.57 4.17
CA PHE A 191 -15.13 -31.91 3.71
C PHE A 191 -15.81 -32.95 4.61
N LEU A 192 -15.10 -34.00 5.02
CA LEU A 192 -15.64 -35.05 5.89
C LEU A 192 -15.97 -34.49 7.29
N ASN A 193 -15.05 -33.71 7.87
CA ASN A 193 -15.21 -33.12 9.19
C ASN A 193 -16.37 -32.11 9.26
N GLU A 194 -16.58 -31.32 8.22
CA GLU A 194 -17.65 -30.31 8.18
C GLU A 194 -19.07 -30.92 8.11
N ASN A 195 -19.20 -32.15 7.60
CA ASN A 195 -20.50 -32.77 7.29
C ASN A 195 -20.93 -33.90 8.25
N GLY A 196 -20.19 -34.14 9.33
CA GLY A 196 -20.72 -34.80 10.53
C GLY A 196 -21.35 -36.19 10.34
N LYS A 197 -20.87 -36.97 9.36
CA LYS A 197 -21.28 -38.35 9.00
C LYS A 197 -22.55 -38.52 8.15
N GLU A 198 -23.22 -37.45 7.73
CA GLU A 198 -24.34 -37.55 6.78
C GLU A 198 -23.86 -37.28 5.34
N TYR A 199 -23.26 -38.29 4.71
CA TYR A 199 -22.75 -38.18 3.35
C TYR A 199 -23.83 -38.55 2.32
N SER A 200 -24.75 -37.62 2.04
CA SER A 200 -25.68 -37.85 0.94
C SER A 200 -24.92 -37.92 -0.39
N LYS A 201 -25.33 -38.83 -1.28
CA LYS A 201 -24.72 -38.97 -2.63
C LYS A 201 -24.67 -37.62 -3.36
N ASN A 202 -25.72 -36.80 -3.23
CA ASN A 202 -25.78 -35.47 -3.85
C ASN A 202 -24.73 -34.50 -3.30
N LEU A 203 -24.42 -34.56 -2.00
CA LEU A 203 -23.41 -33.72 -1.37
C LEU A 203 -22.00 -34.09 -1.87
N ILE A 204 -21.70 -35.40 -1.93
CA ILE A 204 -20.42 -35.91 -2.46
C ILE A 204 -20.26 -35.52 -3.94
N LEU A 205 -21.32 -35.72 -4.75
CA LEU A 205 -21.32 -35.34 -6.16
C LEU A 205 -21.11 -33.82 -6.34
N ARG A 206 -21.77 -33.00 -5.52
CA ARG A 206 -21.60 -31.54 -5.57
C ARG A 206 -20.16 -31.14 -5.25
N PHE A 207 -19.59 -31.69 -4.17
CA PHE A 207 -18.19 -31.45 -3.82
C PHE A 207 -17.23 -31.86 -4.95
N ALA A 208 -17.47 -33.04 -5.54
CA ALA A 208 -16.69 -33.55 -6.67
C ALA A 208 -16.79 -32.66 -7.92
N MET A 209 -17.98 -32.15 -8.25
CA MET A 209 -18.17 -31.24 -9.37
C MET A 209 -17.53 -29.88 -9.12
N ASP A 210 -17.66 -29.33 -7.91
CA ASP A 210 -17.13 -28.01 -7.58
C ASP A 210 -15.58 -28.00 -7.52
N ASN A 211 -14.95 -29.14 -7.20
CA ASN A 211 -13.52 -29.20 -6.88
C ASN A 211 -12.67 -30.15 -7.73
N ILE A 212 -13.24 -31.21 -8.32
CA ILE A 212 -12.47 -32.34 -8.85
C ILE A 212 -12.70 -32.54 -10.35
N ALA A 213 -13.95 -32.81 -10.77
CA ALA A 213 -14.25 -33.18 -12.14
C ALA A 213 -15.71 -32.90 -12.54
N TYR A 214 -15.91 -32.22 -13.67
CA TYR A 214 -17.23 -32.08 -14.31
C TYR A 214 -17.67 -33.31 -15.10
N ARG A 215 -16.70 -34.11 -15.55
CA ARG A 215 -16.92 -35.25 -16.44
C ARG A 215 -17.35 -36.50 -15.66
N LEU A 216 -18.59 -36.93 -15.88
CA LEU A 216 -19.18 -38.10 -15.21
C LEU A 216 -18.43 -39.42 -15.48
N ASP A 217 -17.74 -39.56 -16.61
CA ASP A 217 -16.98 -40.77 -16.95
C ASP A 217 -15.73 -40.99 -16.07
N LEU A 218 -15.32 -39.99 -15.30
CA LEU A 218 -14.21 -40.12 -14.35
C LEU A 218 -14.67 -40.71 -13.00
N TYR A 219 -15.97 -40.65 -12.71
CA TYR A 219 -16.52 -41.06 -11.42
C TYR A 219 -16.38 -42.58 -11.25
N PRO A 220 -15.82 -43.06 -10.12
CA PRO A 220 -15.79 -44.49 -9.82
C PRO A 220 -17.18 -45.11 -9.85
N GLU A 221 -17.29 -46.31 -10.43
CA GLU A 221 -18.54 -47.07 -10.41
C GLU A 221 -18.84 -47.55 -8.98
N GLU A 222 -20.12 -47.43 -8.59
CA GLU A 222 -20.75 -47.94 -7.37
C GLU A 222 -19.81 -48.38 -6.23
N GLU A 223 -19.47 -47.43 -5.35
CA GLU A 223 -18.95 -47.71 -4.02
C GLU A 223 -20.06 -47.53 -2.97
N ASP A 224 -20.00 -48.32 -1.90
CA ASP A 224 -20.84 -48.14 -0.73
C ASP A 224 -20.41 -46.85 -0.01
N LEU A 225 -21.08 -45.72 -0.28
CA LEU A 225 -20.75 -44.39 0.26
C LEU A 225 -21.38 -44.15 1.65
N THR A 226 -21.48 -45.19 2.47
CA THR A 226 -22.17 -45.13 3.77
C THR A 226 -21.26 -44.74 4.93
N ASP A 227 -19.95 -44.97 4.81
CA ASP A 227 -18.98 -44.64 5.87
C ASP A 227 -17.89 -43.66 5.40
N GLU A 228 -17.28 -42.95 6.35
CA GLU A 228 -16.28 -41.93 6.07
C GLU A 228 -15.05 -42.44 5.31
N ALA A 229 -14.60 -43.67 5.58
CA ALA A 229 -13.44 -44.24 4.91
C ALA A 229 -13.76 -44.60 3.46
N SER A 230 -14.96 -45.10 3.19
CA SER A 230 -15.45 -45.33 1.83
C SER A 230 -15.52 -44.03 1.02
N VAL A 231 -16.06 -42.95 1.59
CA VAL A 231 -16.15 -41.64 0.93
C VAL A 231 -14.76 -41.04 0.70
N LYS A 232 -13.84 -41.16 1.67
CA LYS A 232 -12.44 -40.74 1.50
C LYS A 232 -11.78 -41.47 0.33
N SER A 233 -11.87 -42.80 0.30
CA SER A 233 -11.32 -43.65 -0.76
C SER A 233 -11.91 -43.31 -2.14
N TYR A 234 -13.23 -43.12 -2.20
CA TYR A 234 -13.94 -42.72 -3.43
C TYR A 234 -13.41 -41.41 -4.00
N LEU A 235 -13.31 -40.37 -3.15
CA LEU A 235 -12.84 -39.05 -3.57
C LEU A 235 -11.36 -39.09 -3.98
N MET A 236 -10.50 -39.81 -3.24
CA MET A 236 -9.09 -39.97 -3.60
C MET A 236 -8.91 -40.64 -4.98
N LYS A 237 -9.67 -41.70 -5.27
CA LYS A 237 -9.65 -42.34 -6.60
C LYS A 237 -10.12 -41.39 -7.70
N LEU A 238 -11.13 -40.57 -7.43
CA LEU A 238 -11.62 -39.58 -8.38
C LEU A 238 -10.57 -38.49 -8.64
N PHE A 239 -9.87 -38.01 -7.61
CA PHE A 239 -8.75 -37.09 -7.75
C PHE A 239 -7.63 -37.67 -8.61
N GLU A 240 -7.22 -38.91 -8.34
CA GLU A 240 -6.18 -39.60 -9.12
C GLU A 240 -6.57 -39.69 -10.60
N ARG A 241 -7.79 -40.16 -10.90
CA ARG A 241 -8.29 -40.25 -12.29
C ARG A 241 -8.37 -38.89 -12.97
N ALA A 242 -8.85 -37.86 -12.27
CA ALA A 242 -8.95 -36.50 -12.82
C ALA A 242 -7.57 -35.92 -13.11
N TYR A 243 -6.61 -36.09 -12.20
CA TYR A 243 -5.24 -35.64 -12.36
C TYR A 243 -4.54 -36.36 -13.52
N GLU A 244 -4.61 -37.69 -13.58
CA GLU A 244 -4.04 -38.47 -14.68
C GLU A 244 -4.62 -38.05 -16.03
N LYS A 245 -5.94 -37.86 -16.09
CA LYS A 245 -6.61 -37.40 -17.30
C LYS A 245 -6.08 -36.05 -17.73
N GLN A 246 -5.97 -35.10 -16.81
CA GLN A 246 -5.47 -33.77 -17.10
C GLN A 246 -4.01 -33.80 -17.58
N MET A 247 -3.15 -34.56 -16.91
CA MET A 247 -1.74 -34.71 -17.29
C MET A 247 -1.58 -35.43 -18.64
N SER A 248 -2.50 -36.31 -19.02
CA SER A 248 -2.50 -37.00 -20.32
C SER A 248 -2.74 -36.06 -21.52
N LEU A 249 -3.38 -34.90 -21.29
CA LEU A 249 -3.59 -33.88 -22.32
C LEU A 249 -2.30 -33.12 -22.67
N LEU A 250 -1.26 -33.27 -21.85
CA LEU A 250 0.02 -32.59 -21.96
C LEU A 250 1.09 -33.57 -22.44
N GLU A 251 1.78 -33.21 -23.53
CA GLU A 251 2.68 -34.09 -24.27
C GLU A 251 3.94 -34.47 -23.49
N ASP A 252 4.57 -33.50 -22.82
CA ASP A 252 5.88 -33.67 -22.17
C ASP A 252 5.90 -33.21 -20.70
N GLU A 253 6.85 -33.76 -19.93
CA GLU A 253 7.02 -33.48 -18.51
C GLU A 253 7.28 -31.99 -18.23
N LYS A 254 8.00 -31.30 -19.11
CA LYS A 254 8.30 -29.87 -18.93
C LYS A 254 7.03 -29.04 -19.09
N THR A 255 6.19 -29.32 -20.08
CA THR A 255 4.89 -28.66 -20.22
C THR A 255 3.95 -28.98 -19.05
N ARG A 256 3.94 -30.21 -18.53
CA ARG A 256 3.19 -30.58 -17.31
C ARG A 256 3.63 -29.75 -16.10
N ASN A 257 4.93 -29.69 -15.83
CA ASN A 257 5.44 -28.90 -14.71
C ASN A 257 5.13 -27.42 -14.88
N ARG A 258 5.27 -26.87 -16.10
CA ARG A 258 4.95 -25.47 -16.37
C ARG A 258 3.46 -25.16 -16.22
N PHE A 259 2.58 -26.06 -16.67
CA PHE A 259 1.14 -25.92 -16.48
C PHE A 259 0.80 -25.83 -14.99
N CYS A 260 1.33 -26.75 -14.21
CA CYS A 260 1.10 -26.82 -12.77
C CYS A 260 1.64 -25.60 -12.01
N GLU A 261 2.86 -25.16 -12.34
CA GLU A 261 3.46 -23.92 -11.83
C GLU A 261 2.52 -22.72 -12.09
N LEU A 262 2.06 -22.56 -13.33
CA LEU A 262 1.15 -21.47 -13.70
C LEU A 262 -0.19 -21.53 -12.96
N MET A 263 -0.77 -22.73 -12.79
CA MET A 263 -2.04 -22.91 -12.08
C MET A 263 -1.91 -22.58 -10.59
N MET A 264 -0.79 -22.98 -9.98
CA MET A 264 -0.49 -22.68 -8.58
C MET A 264 -0.24 -21.18 -8.37
N LEU A 265 0.56 -20.56 -9.23
CA LEU A 265 0.83 -19.12 -9.17
C LEU A 265 -0.45 -18.31 -9.34
N LYS A 266 -1.29 -18.68 -10.30
CA LYS A 266 -2.56 -17.98 -10.54
C LYS A 266 -3.50 -18.06 -9.33
N ALA A 267 -3.58 -19.23 -8.68
CA ALA A 267 -4.37 -19.40 -7.45
C ALA A 267 -3.87 -18.49 -6.31
N ILE A 268 -2.55 -18.37 -6.14
CA ILE A 268 -1.94 -17.46 -5.14
C ILE A 268 -2.25 -16.01 -5.48
N ASP A 269 -2.01 -15.61 -6.72
CA ASP A 269 -2.12 -14.22 -7.15
C ASP A 269 -3.56 -13.71 -7.01
N GLU A 270 -4.56 -14.49 -7.45
CA GLU A 270 -5.98 -14.12 -7.32
C GLU A 270 -6.42 -14.02 -5.85
N ALA A 271 -6.09 -15.00 -5.03
CA ALA A 271 -6.44 -14.98 -3.61
C ALA A 271 -5.72 -13.85 -2.85
N TRP A 272 -4.48 -13.53 -3.24
CA TRP A 272 -3.73 -12.43 -2.65
C TRP A 272 -4.31 -11.06 -3.02
N ILE A 273 -4.76 -10.87 -4.27
CA ILE A 273 -5.45 -9.65 -4.69
C ILE A 273 -6.71 -9.43 -3.84
N GLU A 274 -7.53 -10.46 -3.67
CA GLU A 274 -8.72 -10.41 -2.81
C GLU A 274 -8.37 -10.09 -1.34
N GLN A 275 -7.30 -10.69 -0.81
CA GLN A 275 -6.82 -10.43 0.56
C GLN A 275 -6.34 -8.98 0.77
N VAL A 276 -5.65 -8.41 -0.22
CA VAL A 276 -5.18 -7.02 -0.16
C VAL A 276 -6.38 -6.07 -0.17
N ASP A 277 -7.35 -6.28 -1.06
CA ASP A 277 -8.58 -5.48 -1.11
C ASP A 277 -9.38 -5.60 0.20
N PHE A 278 -9.58 -6.82 0.70
CA PHE A 278 -10.24 -7.05 1.98
C PHE A 278 -9.55 -6.28 3.12
N THR A 279 -8.22 -6.35 3.22
CA THR A 279 -7.49 -5.66 4.30
C THR A 279 -7.57 -4.14 4.17
N GLN A 280 -7.60 -3.59 2.95
CA GLN A 280 -7.82 -2.16 2.72
C GLN A 280 -9.21 -1.73 3.20
N GLN A 281 -10.26 -2.48 2.87
CA GLN A 281 -11.62 -2.21 3.32
C GLN A 281 -11.75 -2.36 4.85
N LEU A 282 -11.14 -3.39 5.43
CA LEU A 282 -11.11 -3.63 6.87
C LEU A 282 -10.53 -2.43 7.63
N ARG A 283 -9.46 -1.82 7.11
CA ARG A 283 -8.87 -0.61 7.69
C ARG A 283 -9.88 0.53 7.76
N GLY A 284 -10.63 0.78 6.70
CA GLY A 284 -11.68 1.81 6.66
C GLY A 284 -12.81 1.55 7.66
N ILE A 285 -13.27 0.30 7.77
CA ILE A 285 -14.34 -0.10 8.70
C ILE A 285 -13.91 0.10 10.17
N ILE A 286 -12.69 -0.31 10.51
CA ILE A 286 -12.20 -0.25 11.90
C ILE A 286 -11.99 1.20 12.34
N SER A 287 -11.56 2.08 11.44
CA SER A 287 -11.52 3.52 11.71
C SER A 287 -12.90 4.10 12.06
N GLY A 288 -13.99 3.59 11.48
CA GLY A 288 -15.36 4.00 11.80
C GLY A 288 -15.92 3.43 13.12
N ARG A 289 -15.30 2.40 13.71
CA ARG A 289 -15.78 1.67 14.91
C ARG A 289 -15.15 2.14 16.23
N GLN A 290 -14.50 3.32 16.26
CA GLN A 290 -13.83 3.86 17.46
C GLN A 290 -14.74 4.04 18.69
N TYR A 291 -16.06 3.89 18.55
CA TYR A 291 -17.03 3.96 19.65
C TYR A 291 -16.90 2.85 20.71
N ALA A 292 -16.17 1.75 20.45
CA ALA A 292 -16.22 0.55 21.28
C ALA A 292 -15.04 0.35 22.26
N SER A 293 -14.40 1.40 22.79
CA SER A 293 -13.34 1.36 23.84
C SER A 293 -12.24 0.27 23.71
N ARG A 294 -12.08 -0.33 22.53
CA ARG A 294 -11.12 -1.39 22.23
C ARG A 294 -10.03 -0.82 21.32
N ASN A 295 -8.82 -1.34 21.45
CA ASN A 295 -7.70 -0.91 20.64
C ASN A 295 -7.95 -1.27 19.15
N PRO A 296 -8.13 -0.27 18.25
CA PRO A 296 -8.44 -0.52 16.84
C PRO A 296 -7.37 -1.33 16.11
N LEU A 297 -6.09 -1.11 16.44
CA LEU A 297 -4.97 -1.83 15.83
C LEU A 297 -5.00 -3.31 16.19
N PHE A 298 -5.36 -3.64 17.43
CA PHE A 298 -5.47 -5.03 17.87
C PHE A 298 -6.60 -5.77 17.13
N GLU A 299 -7.78 -5.15 17.04
CA GLU A 299 -8.92 -5.74 16.31
C GLU A 299 -8.59 -5.90 14.81
N PHE A 300 -7.91 -4.92 14.20
CA PHE A 300 -7.44 -5.03 12.82
C PHE A 300 -6.49 -6.21 12.63
N ASN A 301 -5.46 -6.32 13.46
CA ASN A 301 -4.49 -7.41 13.35
C ASN A 301 -5.14 -8.77 13.53
N LYS A 302 -6.09 -8.89 14.47
CA LYS A 302 -6.83 -10.11 14.74
C LYS A 302 -7.69 -10.53 13.55
N GLU A 303 -8.49 -9.62 12.99
CA GLU A 303 -9.37 -9.94 11.86
C GLU A 303 -8.57 -10.13 10.56
N SER A 304 -7.52 -9.34 10.34
CA SER A 304 -6.57 -9.51 9.23
C SER A 304 -5.90 -10.89 9.26
N TYR A 305 -5.48 -11.35 10.44
CA TYR A 305 -4.89 -12.68 10.59
C TYR A 305 -5.87 -13.81 10.26
N LYS A 306 -7.12 -13.73 10.76
CA LYS A 306 -8.16 -14.72 10.42
C LYS A 306 -8.44 -14.75 8.92
N ALA A 307 -8.54 -13.57 8.29
CA ALA A 307 -8.73 -13.46 6.85
C ALA A 307 -7.57 -14.08 6.08
N PHE A 308 -6.33 -13.85 6.53
CA PHE A 308 -5.15 -14.47 5.94
C PHE A 308 -5.16 -16.00 6.07
N GLN A 309 -5.55 -16.56 7.23
CA GLN A 309 -5.70 -18.00 7.39
C GLN A 309 -6.76 -18.58 6.45
N LYS A 310 -7.88 -17.86 6.27
CA LYS A 310 -8.91 -18.25 5.30
C LYS A 310 -8.38 -18.20 3.87
N MET A 311 -7.64 -17.14 3.51
CA MET A 311 -6.99 -17.00 2.21
C MET A 311 -6.00 -18.14 1.95
N GLN A 312 -5.22 -18.57 2.94
CA GLN A 312 -4.31 -19.71 2.79
C GLN A 312 -5.05 -21.03 2.46
N LYS A 313 -6.21 -21.25 3.09
CA LYS A 313 -7.08 -22.39 2.75
C LYS A 313 -7.66 -22.25 1.34
N GLU A 314 -8.12 -21.05 0.99
CA GLU A 314 -8.67 -20.75 -0.33
C GLU A 314 -7.64 -20.97 -1.44
N VAL A 315 -6.38 -20.56 -1.23
CA VAL A 315 -5.28 -20.82 -2.17
C VAL A 315 -5.16 -22.31 -2.45
N LYS A 316 -5.16 -23.16 -1.42
CA LYS A 316 -5.06 -24.62 -1.58
C LYS A 316 -6.22 -25.17 -2.43
N ILE A 317 -7.45 -24.74 -2.14
CA ILE A 317 -8.64 -25.14 -2.90
C ILE A 317 -8.52 -24.70 -4.36
N ARG A 318 -8.15 -23.44 -4.60
CA ARG A 318 -7.97 -22.89 -5.96
C ARG A 318 -6.84 -23.56 -6.71
N MET A 319 -5.75 -23.92 -6.06
CA MET A 319 -4.66 -24.68 -6.69
C MET A 319 -5.18 -26.02 -7.24
N MET A 320 -5.93 -26.77 -6.42
CA MET A 320 -6.51 -28.05 -6.84
C MET A 320 -7.49 -27.84 -8.00
N ARG A 321 -8.41 -26.88 -7.86
CA ARG A 321 -9.40 -26.55 -8.90
C ARG A 321 -8.75 -26.14 -10.21
N ASN A 322 -7.78 -25.22 -10.16
CA ASN A 322 -7.09 -24.74 -11.35
C ASN A 322 -6.34 -25.86 -12.08
N ILE A 323 -5.71 -26.77 -11.33
CA ILE A 323 -5.01 -27.92 -11.92
C ILE A 323 -6.01 -28.89 -12.55
N LEU A 324 -7.04 -29.31 -11.82
CA LEU A 324 -7.92 -30.41 -12.23
C LEU A 324 -9.01 -29.99 -13.22
N LEU A 325 -9.60 -28.82 -13.02
CA LEU A 325 -10.74 -28.31 -13.80
C LEU A 325 -10.31 -27.29 -14.86
N GLY A 326 -9.04 -26.88 -14.89
CA GLY A 326 -8.53 -25.93 -15.88
C GLY A 326 -8.67 -26.44 -17.31
N GLU A 327 -9.24 -25.63 -18.20
CA GLU A 327 -9.36 -26.00 -19.61
C GLU A 327 -8.09 -25.63 -20.37
N ILE A 328 -7.43 -26.65 -20.93
CA ILE A 328 -6.22 -26.50 -21.72
C ILE A 328 -6.62 -26.31 -23.20
N SER A 329 -6.28 -25.16 -23.75
CA SER A 329 -6.43 -24.84 -25.17
C SER A 329 -5.09 -24.43 -25.78
N ARG A 330 -4.92 -24.59 -27.09
CA ARG A 330 -3.76 -24.09 -27.83
C ARG A 330 -4.13 -22.80 -28.56
N GLY A 331 -3.35 -21.75 -28.36
CA GLY A 331 -3.44 -20.52 -29.14
C GLY A 331 -3.03 -20.75 -30.61
N LYS A 332 -3.39 -19.81 -31.49
CA LYS A 332 -3.03 -19.86 -32.93
C LYS A 332 -1.52 -19.81 -33.17
N ASP A 333 -0.78 -19.36 -32.18
CA ASP A 333 0.66 -19.22 -32.04
C ASP A 333 1.35 -20.46 -31.43
N GLY A 334 0.59 -21.52 -31.10
CA GLY A 334 1.11 -22.73 -30.44
C GLY A 334 1.37 -22.57 -28.94
N ALA A 335 1.14 -21.38 -28.38
CA ALA A 335 1.23 -21.14 -26.95
C ALA A 335 0.08 -21.83 -26.19
N LEU A 336 0.40 -22.43 -25.04
CA LEU A 336 -0.59 -23.05 -24.17
C LEU A 336 -1.44 -21.96 -23.50
N LYS A 337 -2.75 -21.98 -23.74
CA LYS A 337 -3.73 -21.09 -23.11
C LYS A 337 -4.56 -21.90 -22.12
N VAL A 338 -4.50 -21.52 -20.86
CA VAL A 338 -5.29 -22.17 -19.81
C VAL A 338 -6.39 -21.22 -19.33
N LEU A 339 -7.63 -21.69 -19.41
CA LEU A 339 -8.76 -21.06 -18.75
C LEU A 339 -8.93 -21.74 -17.39
N VAL A 340 -8.93 -20.95 -16.32
CA VAL A 340 -9.21 -21.45 -14.97
C VAL A 340 -10.72 -21.39 -14.72
N PRO A 341 -11.27 -22.33 -13.93
CA PRO A 341 -12.70 -22.41 -13.60
C PRO A 341 -13.21 -21.25 -12.75
#